data_AF-A0A101HFL0-F1
#
_entry.id   AF-A0A101HFL0-F1
#
_cell.length_a   1.000
_cell.length_b   1.000
_cell.length_c   1.000
_cell.angle_alpha   90.00
_cell.angle_beta   90.00
_cell.angle_gamma   90.00
#
_symmetry.space_group_name_H-M   'P 1'
#
loop_
_entity.id
_entity.type
_entity.pdbx_description
1 polymer ?
#
loop_
_entity_poly.entity_id
_entity_poly.type
_entity_poly.pdbx_seq_one_letter_code
_entity_poly.pdbx_strand_id
1 'polypeptide(L)'
;MEETERIKRTREHVKKVGEYIEKYQFNLGAEKIREFFWHEFCDLWIEQVKESINGEEIGSEKRIQYLSELLYLLKENLKVMHPFMPFVTESVWQELSNLGLAKGLLMSQQMMSR
;
A
#
# COMPACT_ATOMS: atom_id res chain seq x y z
N MET A 1 -8.19 12.07 7.97
CA MET A 1 -8.74 10.78 7.50
C MET A 1 -9.03 9.97 8.75
N GLU A 2 -10.28 9.61 8.99
CA GLU A 2 -10.66 8.74 10.11
C GLU A 2 -9.94 7.38 9.94
N GLU A 3 -9.54 6.75 11.04
CA GLU A 3 -8.79 5.49 10.99
C GLU A 3 -9.74 4.33 10.64
N THR A 4 -9.78 3.99 9.36
CA THR A 4 -10.57 2.87 8.85
C THR A 4 -9.97 1.53 9.25
N GLU A 5 -10.80 0.49 9.19
CA GLU A 5 -10.37 -0.89 9.46
C GLU A 5 -9.21 -1.34 8.55
N ARG A 6 -9.23 -0.94 7.27
CA ARG A 6 -8.16 -1.27 6.31
C ARG A 6 -6.80 -0.69 6.74
N ILE A 7 -6.79 0.53 7.28
CA ILE A 7 -5.59 1.18 7.79
C ILE A 7 -5.05 0.43 9.01
N LYS A 8 -5.93 0.05 9.96
CA LYS A 8 -5.55 -0.74 11.14
C LYS A 8 -4.91 -2.07 10.75
N ARG A 9 -5.58 -2.84 9.89
CA ARG A 9 -5.08 -4.14 9.40
C ARG A 9 -3.74 -4.00 8.66
N THR A 10 -3.56 -2.93 7.90
CA THR A 10 -2.27 -2.66 7.22
C THR A 10 -1.15 -2.34 8.22
N ARG A 11 -1.43 -1.56 9.28
CA ARG A 11 -0.44 -1.28 10.33
C ARG A 11 -0.02 -2.55 11.06
N GLU A 12 -0.97 -3.42 11.38
CA GLU A 12 -0.69 -4.73 12.00
C GLU A 12 0.14 -5.62 11.07
N HIS A 13 -0.20 -5.65 9.78
CA HIS A 13 0.57 -6.37 8.77
C HIS A 13 2.02 -5.87 8.70
N VAL A 14 2.24 -4.56 8.59
CA VAL A 14 3.58 -3.95 8.53
C VAL A 14 4.37 -4.26 9.79
N LYS A 15 3.76 -4.11 10.97
CA LYS A 15 4.39 -4.48 12.25
C LYS A 15 4.82 -5.95 12.24
N LYS A 16 3.94 -6.85 11.78
CA LYS A 16 4.23 -8.28 11.77
C LYS A 16 5.39 -8.64 10.84
N VAL A 17 5.46 -8.02 9.67
CA VAL A 17 6.59 -8.20 8.76
C VAL A 17 7.88 -7.63 9.37
N GLY A 18 7.82 -6.48 10.04
CA GLY A 18 8.95 -5.91 10.78
C GLY A 18 9.52 -6.90 11.82
N GLU A 19 8.66 -7.54 12.61
CA GLU A 19 9.06 -8.57 13.58
C GLU A 19 9.79 -9.75 12.92
N TYR A 20 9.37 -10.17 11.72
CA TYR A 20 10.05 -11.23 10.96
C TYR A 20 11.43 -10.78 10.47
N ILE A 21 11.53 -9.54 9.96
CA ILE A 21 12.81 -8.97 9.50
C ILE A 21 13.81 -8.87 10.67
N GLU A 22 13.38 -8.36 11.83
CA GLU A 22 14.22 -8.25 13.03
C GLU A 22 14.77 -9.60 13.51
N LYS A 23 14.02 -10.68 13.27
CA LYS A 23 14.41 -12.06 13.61
C LYS A 23 15.15 -12.78 12.48
N TYR A 24 15.50 -12.08 11.40
CA TYR A 24 16.12 -12.65 10.19
C TYR A 24 15.26 -13.72 9.49
N GLN A 25 13.95 -13.72 9.71
CA GLN A 25 12.98 -14.66 9.13
C GLN A 25 12.39 -14.12 7.83
N PHE A 26 13.25 -13.79 6.85
CA PHE A 26 12.85 -13.13 5.60
C PHE A 26 11.84 -13.94 4.78
N ASN A 27 11.93 -15.27 4.80
CA ASN A 27 10.96 -16.13 4.11
C ASN A 27 9.53 -15.95 4.65
N LEU A 28 9.37 -15.88 5.98
CA LEU A 28 8.07 -15.65 6.62
C LEU A 28 7.57 -14.23 6.36
N GLY A 29 8.46 -13.25 6.35
CA GLY A 29 8.14 -11.87 5.97
C GLY A 29 7.60 -11.78 4.54
N ALA A 30 8.29 -12.41 3.58
CA ALA A 30 7.91 -12.42 2.18
C ALA A 30 6.58 -13.15 1.95
N GLU A 31 6.36 -14.29 2.58
CA GLU A 31 5.10 -15.03 2.52
C GLU A 31 3.95 -14.19 3.09
N LYS A 32 4.17 -13.55 4.24
CA LYS A 32 3.14 -12.71 4.86
C LYS A 32 2.76 -11.52 3.99
N ILE A 33 3.73 -10.89 3.33
CA ILE A 33 3.51 -9.82 2.33
C ILE A 33 2.65 -10.36 1.19
N ARG A 34 3.05 -11.49 0.60
CA ARG A 34 2.34 -12.08 -0.54
C ARG A 34 0.87 -12.36 -0.20
N GLU A 35 0.61 -13.02 0.92
CA GLU A 35 -0.75 -13.35 1.34
C GLU A 35 -1.60 -12.11 1.57
N PHE A 36 -1.06 -11.12 2.29
CA PHE A 36 -1.81 -9.91 2.63
C PHE A 36 -2.07 -9.06 1.39
N PHE A 37 -1.05 -8.77 0.60
CA PHE A 37 -1.19 -7.91 -0.58
C PHE A 37 -2.10 -8.55 -1.63
N TRP A 38 -1.99 -9.87 -1.84
CA TRP A 38 -2.84 -10.54 -2.83
C TRP A 38 -4.28 -10.69 -2.35
N HIS A 39 -4.49 -11.29 -1.18
CA HIS A 39 -5.84 -11.71 -0.79
C HIS A 39 -6.63 -10.63 -0.04
N GLU A 40 -5.98 -9.74 0.70
CA GLU A 40 -6.68 -8.66 1.39
C GLU A 40 -6.77 -7.40 0.51
N PHE A 41 -5.63 -6.95 -0.02
CA PHE A 41 -5.60 -5.72 -0.79
C PHE A 41 -6.21 -5.90 -2.19
N CYS A 42 -5.68 -6.84 -2.99
CA CYS A 42 -6.13 -7.02 -4.38
C CYS A 42 -7.51 -7.70 -4.49
N ASP A 43 -7.67 -8.90 -3.93
CA ASP A 43 -8.90 -9.69 -4.13
C ASP A 43 -10.12 -9.07 -3.42
N LEU A 44 -9.93 -8.45 -2.24
CA LEU A 44 -11.02 -7.94 -1.42
C LEU A 44 -11.17 -6.42 -1.50
N TRP A 45 -10.17 -5.65 -1.11
CA TRP A 45 -10.37 -4.20 -0.91
C TRP A 45 -10.54 -3.44 -2.23
N ILE A 46 -9.80 -3.78 -3.28
CA ILE A 46 -9.99 -3.18 -4.59
C ILE A 46 -11.40 -3.45 -5.10
N GLU A 47 -11.89 -4.69 -5.00
CA GLU A 47 -13.23 -5.05 -5.48
C GLU A 47 -14.34 -4.37 -4.66
N GLN A 48 -14.22 -4.36 -3.33
CA GLN A 48 -15.16 -3.62 -2.46
C GLN A 48 -15.23 -2.12 -2.81
N VAL A 49 -14.09 -1.50 -3.11
CA VAL A 49 -14.07 -0.09 -3.50
C VAL A 49 -14.69 0.12 -4.86
N LYS A 50 -14.42 -0.75 -5.85
CA LYS A 50 -15.08 -0.68 -7.17
C LYS A 50 -16.60 -0.72 -7.03
N GLU A 51 -17.13 -1.62 -6.20
CA GLU A 51 -18.57 -1.67 -5.90
C GLU A 51 -19.05 -0.39 -5.20
N SER A 52 -18.31 0.10 -4.21
CA SER A 52 -18.67 1.28 -3.42
C SER A 52 -18.74 2.57 -4.24
N ILE A 53 -17.91 2.70 -5.28
CA ILE A 53 -17.84 3.89 -6.15
C ILE A 53 -18.56 3.69 -7.49
N ASN A 54 -19.23 2.55 -7.69
CA ASN A 54 -19.95 2.28 -8.93
C ASN A 54 -21.11 3.27 -9.11
N GLY A 55 -21.20 3.91 -10.27
CA GLY A 55 -22.19 4.95 -10.55
C GLY A 55 -21.89 6.33 -9.94
N GLU A 56 -20.80 6.48 -9.17
CA GLU A 56 -20.37 7.78 -8.65
C GLU A 56 -19.68 8.62 -9.73
N GLU A 57 -20.03 9.90 -9.80
CA GLU A 57 -19.40 10.85 -10.72
C GLU A 57 -17.90 10.99 -10.47
N ILE A 58 -17.15 11.26 -11.54
CA ILE A 58 -15.72 11.57 -11.42
C ILE A 58 -15.57 12.85 -10.61
N GLY A 59 -14.81 12.77 -9.51
CA GLY A 59 -14.62 13.90 -8.60
C GLY A 59 -15.64 14.00 -7.47
N SER A 60 -16.59 13.05 -7.36
CA SER A 60 -17.47 13.01 -6.19
C SER A 60 -16.65 12.80 -4.90
N GLU A 61 -17.10 13.40 -3.81
CA GLU A 61 -16.41 13.33 -2.51
C GLU A 61 -16.18 11.88 -2.08
N LYS A 62 -17.21 11.04 -2.22
CA LYS A 62 -17.15 9.61 -1.91
C LYS A 62 -16.13 8.88 -2.77
N ARG A 63 -16.09 9.14 -4.08
CA ARG A 63 -15.11 8.53 -5.00
C ARG A 63 -13.68 8.94 -4.64
N ILE A 64 -13.46 10.23 -4.37
CA ILE A 64 -12.16 10.76 -3.94
C ILE A 64 -11.72 10.10 -2.63
N GLN A 65 -12.63 9.98 -1.65
CA GLN A 65 -12.34 9.39 -0.33
C GLN A 65 -11.84 7.94 -0.46
N TYR A 66 -12.59 7.07 -1.13
CA TYR A 66 -12.21 5.65 -1.27
C TYR A 66 -10.94 5.44 -2.09
N LEU A 67 -10.76 6.19 -3.19
CA LEU A 67 -9.54 6.08 -3.99
C LEU A 67 -8.31 6.64 -3.25
N SER A 68 -8.48 7.71 -2.47
CA SER A 68 -7.41 8.27 -1.64
C SER A 68 -6.98 7.29 -0.54
N GLU A 69 -7.94 6.59 0.06
CA GLU A 69 -7.67 5.52 1.03
C GLU A 69 -6.88 4.38 0.37
N LEU A 70 -7.32 3.85 -0.78
CA LEU A 70 -6.58 2.79 -1.49
C LEU A 70 -5.17 3.24 -1.88
N LEU A 71 -5.01 4.47 -2.36
CA LEU A 71 -3.70 5.02 -2.69
C LEU A 71 -2.78 5.10 -1.47
N TYR A 72 -3.33 5.49 -0.31
CA TYR A 72 -2.57 5.48 0.95
C TYR A 72 -2.12 4.06 1.30
N LEU A 73 -3.05 3.09 1.28
CA LEU A 73 -2.77 1.69 1.59
C LEU A 73 -1.77 1.07 0.62
N LEU A 74 -1.87 1.36 -0.68
CA LEU A 74 -0.90 0.93 -1.69
C LEU A 74 0.50 1.43 -1.36
N LYS A 75 0.65 2.72 -1.02
CA LYS A 75 1.95 3.30 -0.66
C LYS A 75 2.56 2.65 0.58
N GLU A 76 1.75 2.28 1.58
CA GLU A 76 2.25 1.57 2.76
C GLU A 76 2.67 0.12 2.41
N ASN A 77 1.91 -0.57 1.56
CA ASN A 77 2.28 -1.91 1.10
C ASN A 77 3.57 -1.91 0.26
N LEU A 78 3.73 -0.93 -0.64
CA LEU A 78 4.98 -0.78 -1.41
C LEU A 78 6.20 -0.64 -0.47
N LYS A 79 6.09 0.15 0.61
CA LYS A 79 7.19 0.37 1.58
C LYS A 79 7.63 -0.91 2.26
N VAL A 80 6.68 -1.73 2.71
CA VAL A 80 7.03 -3.01 3.37
C VAL A 80 7.53 -4.05 2.36
N MET A 81 7.11 -3.97 1.09
CA MET A 81 7.60 -4.80 0.00
C MET A 81 9.00 -4.44 -0.49
N HIS A 82 9.43 -3.17 -0.35
CA HIS A 82 10.66 -2.66 -0.95
C HIS A 82 11.94 -3.44 -0.58
N PRO A 83 12.14 -3.89 0.68
CA PRO A 83 13.29 -4.72 1.04
C PRO A 83 13.35 -6.07 0.30
N PHE A 84 12.22 -6.55 -0.21
CA PHE A 84 12.11 -7.84 -0.92
C PHE A 84 12.09 -7.68 -2.44
N MET A 85 11.48 -6.60 -2.96
CA MET A 85 11.31 -6.34 -4.39
C MET A 85 11.63 -4.88 -4.73
N PRO A 86 12.88 -4.44 -4.56
CA PRO A 86 13.24 -3.03 -4.65
C PRO A 86 12.98 -2.46 -6.04
N PHE A 87 13.35 -3.16 -7.11
CA PHE A 87 13.19 -2.64 -8.47
C PHE A 87 11.72 -2.48 -8.89
N VAL A 88 10.88 -3.46 -8.57
CA VAL A 88 9.44 -3.41 -8.92
C VAL A 88 8.73 -2.32 -8.13
N THR A 89 8.96 -2.26 -6.82
CA THR A 89 8.34 -1.23 -5.97
C THR A 89 8.80 0.17 -6.36
N GLU A 90 10.05 0.33 -6.77
CA GLU A 90 10.60 1.58 -7.29
C GLU A 90 9.94 1.99 -8.62
N SER A 91 9.78 1.08 -9.58
CA SER A 91 9.09 1.38 -10.84
C SER A 91 7.65 1.82 -10.61
N VAL A 92 6.91 1.13 -9.74
CA VAL A 92 5.53 1.55 -9.39
C VAL A 92 5.54 2.92 -8.69
N TRP A 93 6.50 3.17 -7.80
CA TRP A 93 6.62 4.45 -7.11
C TRP A 93 6.88 5.62 -8.06
N GLN A 94 7.73 5.42 -9.06
CA GLN A 94 8.01 6.41 -10.10
C GLN A 94 6.76 6.76 -10.90
N GLU A 95 5.94 5.77 -11.28
CA GLU A 95 4.65 6.03 -11.93
C GLU A 95 3.71 6.87 -11.04
N LEU A 96 3.64 6.56 -9.73
CA LEU A 96 2.87 7.37 -8.79
C LEU A 96 3.43 8.80 -8.68
N SER A 97 4.75 8.98 -8.70
CA SER A 97 5.40 10.29 -8.64
C SER A 97 5.11 11.12 -9.90
N ASN A 98 5.18 10.50 -11.08
CA ASN A 98 4.85 11.13 -12.36
C ASN A 98 3.39 11.62 -12.41
N LEU A 99 2.48 10.90 -11.75
CA LEU A 99 1.08 11.28 -11.59
C LEU A 99 0.84 12.32 -10.47
N GLY A 100 1.87 12.74 -9.74
CA GLY A 100 1.76 13.67 -8.61
C GLY A 100 1.17 13.05 -7.33
N LEU A 101 1.13 11.72 -7.25
CA LEU A 101 0.49 10.94 -6.17
C LEU A 101 1.47 10.47 -5.07
N ALA A 102 2.77 10.61 -5.32
CA ALA A 102 3.87 10.32 -4.41
C ALA A 102 4.87 11.48 -4.37
N LYS A 103 5.60 11.62 -3.26
CA LYS A 103 6.65 12.64 -3.10
C LYS A 103 8.03 12.01 -3.32
N GLY A 104 8.92 12.75 -3.97
CA GLY A 104 10.26 12.26 -4.32
C GLY A 104 10.26 11.41 -5.59
N LEU A 105 11.37 11.47 -6.33
CA LEU A 105 11.55 10.69 -7.56
C LEU A 105 11.75 9.22 -7.23
N LEU A 106 12.52 8.95 -6.15
CA LEU A 106 12.78 7.60 -5.70
C LEU A 106 12.13 7.30 -4.35
N MET A 107 11.69 6.06 -4.21
CA MET A 107 11.09 5.54 -3.00
C MET A 107 12.11 5.49 -1.85
N SER A 108 13.33 5.06 -2.15
CA SER A 108 14.47 5.07 -1.24
C SER A 108 14.76 6.46 -0.66
N GLN A 109 14.66 7.52 -1.48
CA GLN A 109 14.85 8.90 -1.03
C GLN A 109 13.78 9.32 -0.01
N GLN A 110 12.52 8.90 -0.20
CA GLN A 110 11.46 9.18 0.75
C GLN A 110 11.59 8.36 2.05
N MET A 111 12.09 7.13 1.98
CA MET A 111 12.29 6.30 3.17
C MET A 111 13.40 6.85 4.09
N MET A 112 14.44 7.46 3.50
CA MET A 112 15.56 8.07 4.22
C MET A 112 15.26 9.47 4.78
N SER A 113 14.20 10.14 4.33
CA SER A 113 13.86 11.50 4.77
C SER A 113 13.02 11.55 6.06
N ARG A 114 13.09 10.51 6.90
CA ARG A 114 12.40 10.41 8.19
C ARG A 114 13.33 10.75 9.34
#